data_AF-A0A969HK18-F1
#
_entry.id   AF-A0A969HK18-F1
#
_cell.length_a   1.000
_cell.length_b   1.000
_cell.length_c   1.000
_cell.angle_alpha   90.00
_cell.angle_beta   90.00
_cell.angle_gamma   90.00
#
_symmetry.space_group_name_H-M   'P 1'
#
loop_
_entity.id
_entity.type
_entity.pdbx_description
1 polymer ?
#
loop_
_entity_poly.entity_id
_entity_poly.type
_entity_poly.pdbx_seq_one_letter_code
_entity_poly.pdbx_strand_id
1 'polypeptide(L)'
;YRNALHFHFSSAEYAGAEFVRYRYQLEGYESKWSPWTTQQTKEYTNLPPGLYTFRIQAKGPEDEESPVLSYRFRIMPPWYASNLAYVIYSLLGLLMLALFARYLQSRFSKLKQAYQKTEARSQEEIDRLRSEKIEAELKYKQRELVTTTMHLVKKNETLEEIKDRIESISKKSKDEKTAHELYKLIGMLKQEEVLDEGWEQFTFHFNQLHGDFFKQLKEKYPQLTPKDMKLCAYLKMNLTTKEIASLMNITVRGVEASRYRLRKKFDLDAQANLTDFLMGF
;
A
#
# COMPACT_ATOMS: atom_id res chain seq x y z
N TYR A 1 15.20 42.26 -42.01
CA TYR A 1 16.60 42.64 -42.29
C TYR A 1 16.62 43.09 -43.74
N ARG A 2 16.87 44.38 -44.03
CA ARG A 2 16.91 44.90 -45.40
C ARG A 2 18.38 45.08 -45.78
N ASN A 3 18.92 44.17 -46.59
CA ASN A 3 20.31 44.13 -47.06
C ASN A 3 20.42 44.22 -48.59
N ALA A 4 19.33 44.63 -49.24
CA ALA A 4 19.29 45.00 -50.65
C ALA A 4 19.12 46.51 -50.78
N LEU A 5 19.96 47.14 -51.60
CA LEU A 5 19.95 48.57 -51.87
C LEU A 5 19.99 48.80 -53.37
N HIS A 6 19.11 49.67 -53.85
CA HIS A 6 19.03 50.09 -55.24
C HIS A 6 19.42 51.57 -55.31
N PHE A 7 20.44 51.87 -56.10
CA PHE A 7 20.90 53.24 -56.35
C PHE A 7 20.45 53.66 -57.75
N HIS A 8 19.80 54.81 -57.84
CA HIS A 8 19.44 55.49 -59.08
C HIS A 8 20.22 56.79 -59.16
N PHE A 9 20.80 57.09 -60.33
CA PHE A 9 21.64 58.26 -60.52
C PHE A 9 21.48 58.83 -61.93
N SER A 10 21.61 60.15 -62.06
CA SER A 10 21.46 60.89 -63.32
C SER A 10 22.40 62.08 -63.34
N SER A 11 22.93 62.44 -64.51
CA SER A 11 23.62 63.71 -64.71
C SER A 11 22.61 64.82 -65.05
N ALA A 12 22.98 66.08 -64.80
CA ALA A 12 22.16 67.24 -65.13
C ALA A 12 22.28 67.69 -66.60
N GLU A 13 23.06 66.96 -67.42
CA GLU A 13 23.37 67.33 -68.79
C GLU A 13 22.31 66.78 -69.76
N TYR A 14 21.46 67.67 -70.30
CA TYR A 14 20.29 67.29 -71.11
C TYR A 14 20.63 67.07 -72.59
N ALA A 15 21.68 67.70 -73.11
CA ALA A 15 22.17 67.52 -74.48
C ALA A 15 23.19 66.37 -74.52
N GLY A 16 22.86 65.26 -75.21
CA GLY A 16 23.78 64.12 -75.32
C GLY A 16 23.73 63.13 -74.15
N ALA A 17 22.62 63.08 -73.40
CA ALA A 17 22.42 62.17 -72.27
C ALA A 17 22.68 60.67 -72.58
N GLU A 18 22.55 60.25 -73.85
CA GLU A 18 22.85 58.90 -74.31
C GLU A 18 24.35 58.56 -74.34
N PHE A 19 25.22 59.57 -74.33
CA PHE A 19 26.68 59.41 -74.36
C PHE A 19 27.34 59.54 -72.99
N VAL A 20 26.58 59.86 -71.93
CA VAL A 20 27.11 59.96 -70.56
C VAL A 20 27.37 58.57 -70.01
N ARG A 21 28.59 58.34 -69.52
CA ARG A 21 28.98 57.10 -68.86
C ARG A 21 29.21 57.33 -67.38
N TYR A 22 28.83 56.35 -66.58
CA TYR A 22 28.99 56.36 -65.13
C TYR A 22 29.96 55.26 -64.72
N ARG A 23 30.76 55.55 -63.69
CA ARG A 23 31.46 54.53 -62.90
C ARG A 23 31.07 54.69 -61.45
N TYR A 24 30.94 53.56 -60.76
CA TYR A 24 30.57 53.53 -59.35
C TYR A 24 31.50 52.59 -58.58
N GLN A 25 31.58 52.82 -57.28
CA GLN A 25 32.31 51.97 -56.36
C GLN A 25 31.59 51.95 -55.02
N LEU A 26 31.33 50.76 -54.48
CA LEU A 26 30.88 50.62 -53.10
C LEU A 26 32.07 50.33 -52.19
N GLU A 27 32.67 51.40 -51.65
CA GLU A 27 33.77 51.29 -50.71
C GLU A 27 33.31 50.57 -49.43
N GLY A 28 34.06 49.56 -49.00
CA GLY A 28 33.68 48.62 -47.95
C GLY A 28 33.12 47.29 -48.47
N TYR A 29 32.80 47.19 -49.77
CA TYR A 29 32.42 45.95 -50.45
C TYR A 29 33.31 45.64 -51.66
N GLU A 30 33.63 46.66 -52.47
CA GLU A 30 34.44 46.57 -53.69
C GLU A 30 35.74 47.38 -53.54
N SER A 31 36.87 46.81 -53.97
CA SER A 31 38.19 47.47 -53.90
C SER A 31 38.53 48.34 -55.11
N LYS A 32 37.83 48.18 -56.23
CA LYS A 32 38.06 48.90 -57.49
C LYS A 32 36.76 49.51 -58.01
N TRP A 33 36.89 50.56 -58.83
CA TRP A 33 35.79 51.13 -59.60
C TRP A 33 35.24 50.14 -60.61
N SER A 34 33.94 50.24 -60.89
CA SER A 34 33.33 49.56 -62.03
C SER A 34 33.91 50.07 -63.36
N PRO A 35 33.84 49.26 -64.42
CA PRO A 35 33.94 49.80 -65.78
C PRO A 35 32.91 50.92 -66.01
N TRP A 36 33.22 51.80 -66.95
CA TRP A 36 32.28 52.82 -67.42
C TRP A 36 31.06 52.16 -68.07
N THR A 37 29.87 52.54 -67.63
CA THR A 37 28.60 52.00 -68.12
C THR A 37 27.59 53.12 -68.38
N THR A 38 26.67 52.93 -69.31
CA THR A 38 25.55 53.87 -69.56
C THR A 38 24.34 53.57 -68.65
N GLN A 39 24.38 52.49 -67.86
CA GLN A 39 23.32 52.16 -66.92
C GLN A 39 23.25 53.18 -65.78
N GLN A 40 22.05 53.67 -65.51
CA GLN A 40 21.74 54.67 -64.48
C GLN A 40 21.36 54.05 -63.12
N THR A 41 21.47 52.72 -63.01
CA THR A 41 21.02 51.97 -61.84
C THR A 41 22.05 50.94 -61.42
N LYS A 42 22.27 50.82 -60.11
CA LYS A 42 23.07 49.74 -59.52
C LYS A 42 22.35 49.13 -58.33
N GLU A 43 22.22 47.81 -58.34
CA GLU A 43 21.68 47.03 -57.24
C GLU A 43 22.80 46.29 -56.52
N TYR A 44 22.76 46.34 -55.20
CA TYR A 44 23.57 45.51 -54.32
C TYR A 44 22.65 44.67 -53.45
N THR A 45 22.83 43.35 -53.48
CA THR A 45 22.08 42.40 -52.66
C THR A 45 22.98 41.77 -51.60
N ASN A 46 22.37 41.34 -50.50
CA ASN A 46 23.05 40.63 -49.42
C ASN A 46 24.27 41.32 -48.81
N LEU A 47 24.23 42.66 -48.68
CA LEU A 47 25.32 43.40 -48.07
C LEU A 47 25.47 43.01 -46.57
N PRO A 48 26.69 42.64 -46.12
CA PRO A 48 26.91 42.31 -44.71
C PRO A 48 26.77 43.53 -43.80
N PRO A 49 26.62 43.35 -42.48
CA PRO A 49 26.61 44.46 -41.53
C PRO A 49 27.94 45.21 -41.58
N GLY A 50 27.89 46.52 -41.81
CA GLY A 50 29.09 47.28 -42.06
C GLY A 50 28.81 48.73 -42.38
N LEU A 51 29.88 49.49 -42.53
CA LEU A 51 29.85 50.87 -42.99
C LEU A 51 30.26 50.89 -44.47
N TYR A 52 29.46 51.54 -45.30
CA TYR A 52 29.69 51.62 -46.73
C TYR A 52 29.65 53.06 -47.21
N THR A 53 30.46 53.34 -48.22
CA THR A 53 30.42 54.62 -48.95
C THR A 53 30.21 54.32 -50.43
N PHE A 54 29.04 54.66 -50.94
CA PHE A 54 28.75 54.58 -52.37
C PHE A 54 29.37 55.82 -53.04
N ARG A 55 30.32 55.60 -53.94
CA ARG A 55 30.98 56.64 -54.72
C ARG A 55 30.56 56.52 -56.19
N ILE A 56 30.29 57.65 -56.83
CA ILE A 56 29.91 57.70 -58.24
C ILE A 56 30.57 58.86 -58.97
N GLN A 57 30.89 58.64 -60.24
CA GLN A 57 31.44 59.64 -61.12
C GLN A 57 30.83 59.49 -62.52
N ALA A 58 30.53 60.61 -63.15
CA ALA A 58 30.05 60.66 -64.52
C ALA A 58 31.16 61.14 -65.47
N LYS A 59 31.06 60.74 -66.74
CA LYS A 59 31.95 61.14 -67.81
C LYS A 59 31.10 61.56 -69.01
N GLY A 60 31.28 62.82 -69.43
CA GLY A 60 30.53 63.44 -70.52
C GLY A 60 31.01 63.02 -71.91
N PRO A 61 30.36 63.51 -72.98
CA PRO A 61 30.68 63.16 -74.37
C PRO A 61 32.08 63.62 -74.83
N GLU A 62 32.59 64.71 -74.26
CA GLU A 62 33.93 65.27 -74.53
C GLU A 62 35.03 64.68 -73.62
N ASP A 63 34.76 63.51 -73.04
CA ASP A 63 35.61 62.82 -72.07
C ASP A 63 35.88 63.58 -70.76
N GLU A 64 35.13 64.65 -70.46
CA GLU A 64 35.20 65.38 -69.19
C GLU A 64 34.65 64.56 -68.02
N GLU A 65 35.43 64.41 -66.96
CA GLU A 65 35.03 63.69 -65.75
C GLU A 65 34.39 64.63 -64.71
N SER A 66 33.26 64.23 -64.14
CA SER A 66 32.62 64.95 -63.02
C SER A 66 33.44 64.82 -61.74
N PRO A 67 33.25 65.71 -60.75
CA PRO A 67 33.67 65.43 -59.38
C PRO A 67 32.99 64.15 -58.86
N VAL A 68 33.66 63.45 -57.95
CA VAL A 68 33.14 62.23 -57.34
C VAL A 68 32.10 62.59 -56.28
N LEU A 69 30.87 62.12 -56.46
CA LEU A 69 29.82 62.21 -55.44
C LEU A 69 29.89 60.98 -54.53
N SER A 70 29.73 61.18 -53.22
CA SER A 70 29.77 60.09 -52.24
C SER A 70 28.59 60.12 -51.26
N TYR A 71 28.04 58.95 -50.96
CA TYR A 71 26.95 58.76 -50.00
C TYR A 71 27.30 57.66 -49.01
N ARG A 72 27.33 57.99 -47.72
CA ARG A 72 27.75 57.09 -46.63
C ARG A 72 26.54 56.54 -45.88
N PHE A 73 26.47 55.22 -45.73
CA PHE A 73 25.39 54.54 -45.00
C PHE A 73 25.93 53.36 -44.17
N ARG A 74 25.13 52.89 -43.20
CA ARG A 74 25.48 51.77 -42.32
C ARG A 74 24.38 50.71 -42.30
N ILE A 75 24.75 49.46 -42.51
CA ILE A 75 23.85 48.31 -42.35
C ILE A 75 24.01 47.78 -40.93
N MET A 76 22.96 47.87 -40.11
CA MET A 76 22.96 47.38 -38.74
C MET A 76 22.89 45.85 -38.71
N PRO A 77 23.62 45.18 -37.79
CA PRO A 77 23.51 43.73 -37.64
C PRO A 77 22.09 43.32 -37.22
N PRO A 78 21.66 42.07 -37.50
CA PRO A 78 20.35 41.60 -37.09
C PRO A 78 20.18 41.66 -35.56
N TRP A 79 19.01 42.10 -35.09
CA TRP A 79 18.72 42.29 -33.66
C TRP A 79 18.88 41.01 -32.83
N TYR A 80 18.60 39.84 -33.42
CA TYR A 80 18.74 38.52 -32.79
C TYR A 80 20.20 38.07 -32.61
N ALA A 81 21.16 38.75 -33.23
CA ALA A 81 22.59 38.48 -33.11
C ALA A 81 23.30 39.44 -32.13
N SER A 82 22.54 40.26 -31.40
CA SER A 82 23.07 41.15 -30.37
C SER A 82 23.49 40.38 -29.11
N ASN A 83 24.46 40.90 -28.34
CA ASN A 83 24.88 40.31 -27.07
C ASN A 83 23.71 40.17 -26.08
N LEU A 84 22.76 41.12 -26.09
CA LEU A 84 21.54 41.07 -25.29
C LEU A 84 20.65 39.88 -25.66
N ALA A 85 20.55 39.52 -26.94
CA ALA A 85 19.78 38.37 -27.38
C ALA A 85 20.35 37.06 -26.82
N TYR A 86 21.68 36.90 -26.78
CA TYR A 86 22.31 35.73 -26.15
C TYR A 86 22.03 35.64 -24.65
N VAL A 87 22.01 36.79 -23.94
CA VAL A 87 21.62 36.83 -22.51
C VAL A 87 20.16 36.44 -22.32
N ILE A 88 19.26 36.88 -23.20
CA ILE A 88 17.85 36.50 -23.14
C ILE A 88 17.67 34.99 -23.41
N TYR A 89 18.36 34.44 -24.41
CA TYR A 89 18.30 33.01 -24.71
C TYR A 89 18.85 32.15 -23.56
N SER A 90 19.95 32.57 -22.93
CA SER A 90 20.49 31.85 -21.78
C SER A 90 19.53 31.91 -20.59
N LEU A 91 18.90 33.06 -20.33
CA LEU A 91 17.89 33.21 -19.28
C LEU A 91 16.66 32.34 -19.53
N LEU A 92 16.16 32.31 -20.77
CA LEU A 92 15.04 31.45 -21.17
C LEU A 92 15.40 29.96 -21.04
N GLY A 93 16.62 29.57 -21.42
CA GLY A 93 17.12 28.21 -21.25
C GLY A 93 17.19 27.80 -19.78
N LEU A 94 17.71 28.68 -18.92
CA LEU A 94 17.75 28.46 -17.46
C LEU A 94 16.34 28.39 -16.86
N LEU A 95 15.42 29.24 -17.32
CA LEU A 95 14.02 29.19 -16.89
C LEU A 95 13.36 27.86 -17.28
N MET A 96 13.54 27.41 -18.51
CA MET A 96 13.07 26.09 -18.99
C MET A 96 13.66 24.95 -18.16
N LEU A 97 14.96 24.97 -17.89
CA LEU A 97 15.62 23.96 -17.03
C LEU A 97 15.06 23.98 -15.60
N ALA A 98 14.82 25.16 -15.02
CA ALA A 98 14.26 25.28 -13.68
C ALA A 98 12.82 24.77 -13.61
N LEU A 99 11.99 25.07 -14.63
CA LEU A 99 10.63 24.54 -14.73
C LEU A 99 10.64 23.02 -14.92
N PHE A 100 11.54 22.50 -15.74
CA PHE A 100 11.70 21.06 -15.97
C PHE A 100 12.14 20.33 -14.70
N ALA A 101 13.11 20.88 -13.96
CA ALA A 101 13.54 20.34 -12.67
C ALA A 101 12.39 20.33 -11.64
N ARG A 102 11.61 21.43 -11.56
CA ARG A 102 10.41 21.48 -10.70
C ARG A 102 9.35 20.45 -11.10
N TYR A 103 9.13 20.26 -12.40
CA TYR A 103 8.21 19.25 -12.90
C TYR A 103 8.65 17.83 -12.49
N LEU A 104 9.93 17.48 -12.70
CA LEU A 104 10.48 16.19 -12.29
C LEU A 104 10.38 15.97 -10.78
N GLN A 105 10.72 16.99 -9.98
CA GLN A 105 10.67 16.89 -8.52
C GLN A 105 9.23 16.68 -8.00
N SER A 106 8.25 17.36 -8.60
CA SER A 106 6.83 17.17 -8.27
C SER A 106 6.32 15.78 -8.67
N ARG A 107 6.78 15.25 -9.80
CA ARG A 107 6.46 13.87 -10.21
C ARG A 107 7.05 12.84 -9.26
N PHE A 108 8.32 13.02 -8.89
CA PHE A 108 9.04 12.09 -8.01
C PHE A 108 8.45 12.06 -6.60
N SER A 109 8.05 13.21 -6.05
CA SER A 109 7.41 13.27 -4.72
C SER A 109 6.05 12.55 -4.70
N LYS A 110 5.22 12.74 -5.74
CA LYS A 110 3.94 12.02 -5.88
C LYS A 110 4.13 10.51 -5.99
N LEU A 111 5.12 10.07 -6.77
CA LEU A 111 5.43 8.65 -6.92
C LEU A 111 5.89 8.05 -5.58
N LYS A 112 6.76 8.75 -4.85
CA LYS A 112 7.23 8.33 -3.53
C LYS A 112 6.09 8.22 -2.52
N GLN A 113 5.16 9.18 -2.50
CA GLN A 113 3.98 9.14 -1.63
C GLN A 113 3.05 7.97 -1.99
N ALA A 114 2.82 7.71 -3.28
CA ALA A 114 2.01 6.58 -3.72
C ALA A 114 2.65 5.24 -3.31
N TYR A 115 3.96 5.12 -3.44
CA TYR A 115 4.72 3.95 -2.99
C TYR A 115 4.60 3.76 -1.47
N GLN A 116 4.88 4.80 -0.67
CA GLN A 116 4.76 4.75 0.79
C GLN A 116 3.35 4.38 1.27
N LYS A 117 2.31 4.92 0.61
CA LYS A 117 0.92 4.58 0.93
C LYS A 117 0.58 3.11 0.60
N THR A 118 1.17 2.57 -0.46
CA THR A 118 0.97 1.18 -0.86
C THR A 118 1.69 0.24 0.10
N GLU A 119 2.92 0.58 0.50
CA GLU A 119 3.71 -0.14 1.49
C GLU A 119 3.03 -0.13 2.87
N ALA A 120 2.56 1.04 3.34
CA ALA A 120 1.82 1.15 4.59
C ALA A 120 0.55 0.28 4.60
N ARG A 121 -0.24 0.30 3.51
CA ARG A 121 -1.42 -0.57 3.37
C ARG A 121 -1.06 -2.06 3.38
N SER A 122 0.01 -2.43 2.69
CA SER A 122 0.48 -3.82 2.69
C SER A 122 0.93 -4.25 4.09
N GLN A 123 1.58 -3.37 4.84
CA GLN A 123 2.03 -3.64 6.20
C GLN A 123 0.85 -3.77 7.17
N GLU A 124 -0.13 -2.87 7.09
CA GLU A 124 -1.38 -2.94 7.85
C GLU A 124 -2.11 -4.27 7.61
N GLU A 125 -2.19 -4.71 6.35
CA GLU A 125 -2.83 -5.99 6.01
C GLU A 125 -2.02 -7.20 6.53
N ILE A 126 -0.69 -7.16 6.47
CA ILE A 126 0.17 -8.21 7.05
C ILE A 126 -0.03 -8.29 8.56
N ASP A 127 -0.07 -7.16 9.26
CA ASP A 127 -0.22 -7.11 10.71
C ASP A 127 -1.62 -7.55 11.14
N ARG A 128 -2.65 -7.21 10.34
CA ARG A 128 -4.00 -7.72 10.51
C ARG A 128 -4.06 -9.24 10.37
N LEU A 129 -3.54 -9.79 9.27
CA LEU A 129 -3.53 -11.24 9.03
C LEU A 129 -2.73 -12.00 10.08
N ARG A 130 -1.62 -11.42 10.57
CA ARG A 130 -0.86 -11.99 11.70
C ARG A 130 -1.68 -12.01 12.98
N SER A 131 -2.39 -10.94 13.29
CA SER A 131 -3.25 -10.86 14.48
C SER A 131 -4.40 -11.87 14.40
N GLU A 132 -5.10 -11.94 13.26
CA GLU A 132 -6.16 -12.93 13.02
C GLU A 132 -5.63 -14.36 13.16
N LYS A 133 -4.42 -14.65 12.64
CA LYS A 133 -3.77 -15.95 12.78
C LYS A 133 -3.43 -16.29 14.23
N ILE A 134 -2.82 -15.36 14.98
CA ILE A 134 -2.47 -15.56 16.39
C ILE A 134 -3.71 -15.83 17.22
N GLU A 135 -4.80 -15.09 16.99
CA GLU A 135 -6.08 -15.33 17.67
C GLU A 135 -6.67 -16.70 17.35
N ALA A 136 -6.59 -17.13 16.08
CA ALA A 136 -7.06 -18.45 15.67
C ALA A 136 -6.22 -19.56 16.32
N GLU A 137 -4.89 -19.42 16.35
CA GLU A 137 -3.98 -20.35 17.01
C GLU A 137 -4.21 -20.41 18.52
N LEU A 138 -4.43 -19.26 19.17
CA LEU A 138 -4.74 -19.19 20.60
C LEU A 138 -6.05 -19.91 20.91
N LYS A 139 -7.12 -19.64 20.13
CA LYS A 139 -8.41 -20.33 20.28
C LYS A 139 -8.29 -21.84 20.05
N TYR A 140 -7.50 -22.26 19.07
CA TYR A 140 -7.22 -23.67 18.83
C TYR A 140 -6.52 -24.31 20.03
N LYS A 141 -5.45 -23.68 20.54
CA LYS A 141 -4.69 -24.17 21.69
C LYS A 141 -5.53 -24.22 22.97
N GLN A 142 -6.39 -23.23 23.20
CA GLN A 142 -7.32 -23.25 24.32
C GLN A 142 -8.32 -24.41 24.22
N ARG A 143 -8.88 -24.69 23.04
CA ARG A 143 -9.77 -25.85 22.84
C ARG A 143 -9.05 -27.18 23.07
N GLU A 144 -7.81 -27.30 22.60
CA GLU A 144 -6.95 -28.47 22.81
C GLU A 144 -6.70 -28.70 24.31
N LEU A 145 -6.41 -27.63 25.07
CA LEU A 145 -6.23 -27.69 26.52
C LEU A 145 -7.51 -28.15 27.23
N VAL A 146 -8.66 -27.53 26.98
CA VAL A 146 -9.93 -27.94 27.64
C VAL A 146 -10.26 -29.41 27.33
N THR A 147 -10.04 -29.84 26.08
CA THR A 147 -10.23 -31.25 25.68
C THR A 147 -9.31 -32.18 26.47
N THR A 148 -8.04 -31.82 26.61
CA THR A 148 -7.06 -32.62 27.37
C THR A 148 -7.45 -32.68 28.85
N THR A 149 -7.83 -31.55 29.45
CA THR A 149 -8.31 -31.49 30.85
C THR A 149 -9.57 -32.33 31.04
N MET A 150 -10.51 -32.34 30.08
CA MET A 150 -11.68 -33.22 30.16
C MET A 150 -11.31 -34.71 30.18
N HIS A 151 -10.34 -35.13 29.36
CA HIS A 151 -9.86 -36.50 29.37
C HIS A 151 -9.19 -36.86 30.70
N LEU A 152 -8.45 -35.93 31.31
CA LEU A 152 -7.85 -36.12 32.63
C LEU A 152 -8.91 -36.21 33.74
N VAL A 153 -9.90 -35.32 33.75
CA VAL A 153 -11.04 -35.38 34.68
C VAL A 153 -11.74 -36.72 34.56
N LYS A 154 -12.00 -37.16 33.33
CA LYS A 154 -12.64 -38.44 33.08
C LYS A 154 -11.82 -39.61 33.61
N LYS A 155 -10.50 -39.60 33.36
CA LYS A 155 -9.58 -40.62 33.88
C LYS A 155 -9.68 -40.69 35.41
N ASN A 156 -9.62 -39.55 36.11
CA ASN A 156 -9.73 -39.51 37.56
C ASN A 156 -11.09 -40.01 38.06
N GLU A 157 -12.20 -39.60 37.44
CA GLU A 157 -13.54 -40.11 37.79
C GLU A 157 -13.66 -41.63 37.63
N THR A 158 -13.02 -42.21 36.59
CA THR A 158 -13.03 -43.67 36.40
C THR A 158 -12.15 -44.42 37.41
N LEU A 159 -11.02 -43.83 37.82
CA LEU A 159 -10.17 -44.41 38.85
C LEU A 159 -10.89 -44.45 40.20
N GLU A 160 -11.62 -43.39 40.53
CA GLU A 160 -12.39 -43.34 41.78
C GLU A 160 -13.55 -44.34 41.78
N GLU A 161 -14.25 -44.54 40.65
CA GLU A 161 -15.28 -45.59 40.58
C GLU A 161 -14.68 -47.00 40.75
N ILE A 162 -13.50 -47.26 40.17
CA ILE A 162 -12.81 -48.54 40.34
C ILE A 162 -12.43 -48.74 41.81
N LYS A 163 -11.89 -47.72 42.46
CA LYS A 163 -11.53 -47.73 43.88
C LYS A 163 -12.75 -48.01 44.77
N ASP A 164 -13.85 -47.30 44.56
CA ASP A 164 -15.11 -47.50 45.28
C ASP A 164 -15.64 -48.95 45.13
N ARG A 165 -15.58 -49.50 43.90
CA ARG A 165 -15.96 -50.90 43.65
C ARG A 165 -15.04 -51.87 44.38
N ILE A 166 -13.72 -51.68 44.33
CA ILE A 166 -12.74 -52.51 45.04
C ILE A 166 -12.98 -52.44 46.55
N GLU A 167 -13.21 -51.24 47.11
CA GLU A 167 -13.55 -51.07 48.53
C GLU A 167 -14.83 -51.81 48.92
N SER A 168 -15.86 -51.72 48.08
CA SER A 168 -17.14 -52.40 48.32
C SER A 168 -17.01 -53.92 48.33
N ILE A 169 -16.13 -54.47 47.48
CA ILE A 169 -15.85 -55.91 47.40
C ILE A 169 -14.97 -56.34 48.58
N SER A 170 -13.95 -55.55 48.91
CA SER A 170 -13.06 -55.79 50.05
C SER A 170 -13.86 -55.84 51.37
N LYS A 171 -14.76 -54.88 51.61
CA LYS A 171 -15.64 -54.84 52.79
C LYS A 171 -16.60 -56.03 52.89
N LYS A 172 -16.95 -56.66 51.77
CA LYS A 172 -17.85 -57.84 51.70
C LYS A 172 -17.09 -59.16 51.68
N SER A 173 -15.77 -59.14 51.50
CA SER A 173 -14.94 -60.34 51.46
C SER A 173 -14.83 -60.95 52.85
N LYS A 174 -15.07 -62.27 52.95
CA LYS A 174 -14.81 -63.04 54.17
C LYS A 174 -13.38 -63.58 54.24
N ASP A 175 -12.63 -63.50 53.12
CA ASP A 175 -11.23 -63.92 53.04
C ASP A 175 -10.30 -62.72 53.24
N GLU A 176 -9.50 -62.79 54.30
CA GLU A 176 -8.57 -61.75 54.75
C GLU A 176 -7.42 -61.54 53.76
N LYS A 177 -6.97 -62.60 53.06
CA LYS A 177 -5.94 -62.50 52.02
C LYS A 177 -6.45 -61.75 50.80
N THR A 178 -7.64 -62.09 50.32
CA THR A 178 -8.29 -61.38 49.21
C THR A 178 -8.53 -59.91 49.57
N ALA A 179 -8.98 -59.61 50.79
CA ALA A 179 -9.17 -58.22 51.24
C ALA A 179 -7.83 -57.44 51.22
N HIS A 180 -6.73 -58.06 51.67
CA HIS A 180 -5.41 -57.44 51.68
C HIS A 180 -4.89 -57.11 50.27
N GLU A 181 -5.00 -58.03 49.31
CA GLU A 181 -4.61 -57.77 47.91
C GLU A 181 -5.48 -56.67 47.26
N LEU A 182 -6.78 -56.61 47.58
CA LEU A 182 -7.67 -55.53 47.12
C LEU A 182 -7.25 -54.16 47.70
N TYR A 183 -6.85 -54.10 48.97
CA TYR A 183 -6.30 -52.88 49.57
C TYR A 183 -4.96 -52.46 48.94
N LYS A 184 -4.13 -53.41 48.55
CA LYS A 184 -2.88 -53.14 47.82
C LYS A 184 -3.15 -52.53 46.45
N LEU A 185 -4.16 -53.01 45.72
CA LEU A 185 -4.62 -52.42 44.46
C LEU A 185 -5.14 -50.99 44.64
N ILE A 186 -5.89 -50.71 45.71
CA ILE A 186 -6.29 -49.34 46.07
C ILE A 186 -5.07 -48.47 46.33
N GLY A 187 -4.06 -48.98 47.04
CA GLY A 187 -2.80 -48.28 47.29
C GLY A 187 -2.02 -47.93 46.01
N MET A 188 -2.02 -48.83 45.03
CA MET A 188 -1.41 -48.59 43.71
C MET A 188 -2.17 -47.52 42.91
N LEU A 189 -3.51 -47.57 42.92
CA LEU A 189 -4.35 -46.57 42.25
C LEU A 189 -4.16 -45.16 42.83
N LYS A 190 -3.98 -45.04 44.15
CA LYS A 190 -3.69 -43.76 44.82
C LYS A 190 -2.37 -43.12 44.42
N GLN A 191 -1.40 -43.88 43.89
CA GLN A 191 -0.14 -43.33 43.40
C GLN A 191 -0.27 -42.68 42.01
N GLU A 192 -1.33 -42.99 41.27
CA GLU A 192 -1.57 -42.53 39.91
C GLU A 192 -2.61 -41.39 39.82
N GLU A 193 -3.25 -41.07 40.96
CA GLU A 193 -4.11 -39.90 41.14
C GLU A 193 -3.27 -38.62 41.09
N VAL A 194 -3.42 -37.86 40.01
CA VAL A 194 -3.13 -36.43 40.03
C VAL A 194 -4.18 -35.78 40.92
N LEU A 195 -3.72 -35.05 41.95
CA LEU A 195 -4.47 -34.29 42.95
C LEU A 195 -5.88 -33.86 42.51
N ASP A 196 -6.82 -33.94 43.46
CA ASP A 196 -8.27 -33.65 43.52
C ASP A 196 -8.85 -32.43 42.75
N GLU A 197 -8.09 -31.78 41.88
CA GLU A 197 -8.42 -30.50 41.24
C GLU A 197 -8.90 -30.61 39.78
N GLY A 198 -9.16 -31.81 39.25
CA GLY A 198 -9.48 -31.97 37.82
C GLY A 198 -10.68 -31.11 37.37
N TRP A 199 -11.75 -31.05 38.16
CA TRP A 199 -12.92 -30.23 37.83
C TRP A 199 -12.64 -28.73 37.98
N GLU A 200 -11.79 -28.34 38.92
CA GLU A 200 -11.37 -26.94 39.10
C GLU A 200 -10.47 -26.49 37.94
N GLN A 201 -9.52 -27.33 37.53
CA GLN A 201 -8.68 -27.12 36.34
C GLN A 201 -9.52 -27.03 35.07
N PHE A 202 -10.51 -27.92 34.92
CA PHE A 202 -11.47 -27.82 33.81
C PHE A 202 -12.22 -26.48 33.86
N THR A 203 -12.74 -26.10 35.02
CA THR A 203 -13.50 -24.85 35.20
C THR A 203 -12.63 -23.63 34.88
N PHE A 204 -11.37 -23.64 35.31
CA PHE A 204 -10.39 -22.60 35.01
C PHE A 204 -10.14 -22.46 33.50
N HIS A 205 -9.80 -23.55 32.81
CA HIS A 205 -9.55 -23.51 31.37
C HIS A 205 -10.82 -23.25 30.56
N PHE A 206 -11.97 -23.74 31.01
CA PHE A 206 -13.27 -23.49 30.39
C PHE A 206 -13.65 -22.00 30.48
N ASN A 207 -13.48 -21.37 31.64
CA ASN A 207 -13.77 -19.94 31.82
C ASN A 207 -12.83 -19.05 31.00
N GLN A 208 -11.59 -19.47 30.71
CA GLN A 208 -10.74 -18.73 29.78
C GLN A 208 -11.31 -18.69 28.35
N LEU A 209 -12.06 -19.72 27.93
CA LEU A 209 -12.65 -19.80 26.60
C LEU A 209 -14.09 -19.23 26.56
N HIS A 210 -14.85 -19.41 27.63
CA HIS A 210 -16.29 -19.12 27.69
C HIS A 210 -16.65 -18.04 28.72
N GLY A 211 -15.68 -17.30 29.24
CA GLY A 211 -15.87 -16.22 30.19
C GLY A 211 -16.58 -16.67 31.47
N ASP A 212 -17.47 -15.81 31.97
CA ASP A 212 -18.24 -16.03 33.21
C ASP A 212 -19.45 -16.98 33.03
N PHE A 213 -19.42 -17.90 32.06
CA PHE A 213 -20.54 -18.80 31.74
C PHE A 213 -21.16 -19.47 32.97
N PHE A 214 -20.34 -20.10 33.81
CA PHE A 214 -20.85 -20.78 35.01
C PHE A 214 -21.47 -19.82 36.02
N LYS A 215 -20.92 -18.60 36.13
CA LYS A 215 -21.45 -17.57 37.02
C LYS A 215 -22.81 -17.09 36.52
N GLN A 216 -22.93 -16.70 35.25
CA GLN A 216 -24.19 -16.26 34.66
C GLN A 216 -25.26 -17.35 34.71
N LEU A 217 -24.89 -18.60 34.42
CA LEU A 217 -25.81 -19.73 34.45
C LEU A 217 -26.33 -20.01 35.87
N LYS A 218 -25.48 -19.87 36.88
CA LYS A 218 -25.83 -20.07 38.29
C LYS A 218 -26.65 -18.91 38.86
N GLU A 219 -26.39 -17.68 38.41
CA GLU A 219 -27.20 -16.50 38.76
C GLU A 219 -28.62 -16.62 38.20
N LYS A 220 -28.77 -17.05 36.95
CA LYS A 220 -30.09 -17.17 36.29
C LYS A 220 -30.83 -18.46 36.64
N TYR A 221 -30.13 -19.54 36.93
CA TYR A 221 -30.72 -20.85 37.27
C TYR A 221 -30.05 -21.46 38.52
N PRO A 222 -30.36 -20.94 39.73
CA PRO A 222 -29.76 -21.41 40.99
C PRO A 222 -30.06 -22.89 41.32
N GLN A 223 -31.12 -23.46 40.73
CA GLN A 223 -31.57 -24.85 40.91
C GLN A 223 -30.76 -25.90 40.14
N LEU A 224 -29.75 -25.49 39.37
CA LEU A 224 -28.89 -26.43 38.64
C LEU A 224 -27.96 -27.17 39.60
N THR A 225 -27.95 -28.50 39.47
CA THR A 225 -27.02 -29.35 40.23
C THR A 225 -25.62 -29.28 39.59
N PRO A 226 -24.54 -29.68 40.32
CA PRO A 226 -23.20 -29.77 39.72
C PRO A 226 -23.15 -30.66 38.47
N LYS A 227 -23.97 -31.71 38.43
CA LYS A 227 -24.10 -32.61 37.28
C LYS A 227 -24.78 -31.93 36.08
N ASP A 228 -25.74 -31.04 36.34
CA ASP A 228 -26.36 -30.23 35.30
C ASP A 228 -25.39 -29.18 34.75
N MET A 229 -24.58 -28.56 35.62
CA MET A 229 -23.52 -27.62 35.23
C MET A 229 -22.48 -28.28 34.32
N LYS A 230 -22.03 -29.49 34.69
CA LYS A 230 -21.18 -30.35 33.84
C LYS A 230 -21.78 -30.58 32.46
N LEU A 231 -23.05 -30.98 32.41
CA LEU A 231 -23.75 -31.21 31.15
C LEU A 231 -23.86 -29.93 30.32
N CYS A 232 -24.16 -28.79 30.93
CA CYS A 232 -24.22 -27.50 30.22
C CYS A 232 -22.86 -27.11 29.64
N ALA A 233 -21.77 -27.34 30.36
CA ALA A 233 -20.42 -27.10 29.87
C ALA A 233 -20.13 -27.96 28.63
N TYR A 234 -20.45 -29.25 28.67
CA TYR A 234 -20.21 -30.13 27.52
C TYR A 234 -21.05 -29.74 26.30
N LEU A 235 -22.27 -29.27 26.52
CA LEU A 235 -23.12 -28.76 25.45
C LEU A 235 -22.60 -27.45 24.87
N LYS A 236 -22.11 -26.54 25.71
CA LYS A 236 -21.46 -25.29 25.27
C LYS A 236 -20.20 -25.55 24.44
N MET A 237 -19.50 -26.65 24.72
CA MET A 237 -18.37 -27.14 23.92
C MET A 237 -18.77 -27.86 22.64
N ASN A 238 -20.07 -27.94 22.33
CA ASN A 238 -20.62 -28.61 21.15
C ASN A 238 -20.26 -30.10 21.04
N LEU A 239 -20.12 -30.79 22.19
CA LEU A 239 -19.91 -32.24 22.21
C LEU A 239 -21.17 -32.99 21.77
N THR A 240 -20.97 -34.10 21.05
CA THR A 240 -22.05 -34.98 20.65
C THR A 240 -22.61 -35.75 21.86
N THR A 241 -23.86 -36.19 21.76
CA THR A 241 -24.50 -37.00 22.82
C THR A 241 -23.69 -38.26 23.17
N LYS A 242 -22.99 -38.85 22.19
CA LYS A 242 -22.13 -40.02 22.40
C LYS A 242 -20.88 -39.68 23.21
N GLU A 243 -20.22 -38.57 22.88
CA GLU A 243 -19.04 -38.11 23.63
C GLU A 243 -19.42 -37.72 25.05
N ILE A 244 -20.55 -37.02 25.23
CA ILE A 244 -21.08 -36.67 26.55
C ILE A 244 -21.40 -37.93 27.36
N ALA A 245 -22.02 -38.95 26.73
CA ALA A 245 -22.33 -40.21 27.40
C ALA A 245 -21.06 -40.89 27.92
N SER A 246 -20.02 -40.93 27.09
CA SER A 246 -18.69 -41.45 27.47
C SER A 246 -18.13 -40.67 28.65
N LEU A 247 -18.05 -39.33 28.56
CA LEU A 247 -17.51 -38.47 29.61
C LEU A 247 -18.31 -38.55 30.91
N MET A 248 -19.64 -38.56 30.85
CA MET A 248 -20.52 -38.61 32.04
C MET A 248 -20.67 -40.00 32.65
N ASN A 249 -20.06 -41.03 32.05
CA ASN A 249 -20.23 -42.44 32.40
C ASN A 249 -21.70 -42.90 32.45
N ILE A 250 -22.51 -42.48 31.48
CA ILE A 250 -23.91 -42.87 31.41
C ILE A 250 -24.24 -43.32 29.99
N THR A 251 -25.36 -44.01 29.83
CA THR A 251 -25.84 -44.37 28.50
C THR A 251 -26.26 -43.14 27.70
N VAL A 252 -26.27 -43.24 26.37
CA VAL A 252 -26.79 -42.19 25.47
C VAL A 252 -28.21 -41.78 25.88
N ARG A 253 -29.08 -42.74 26.22
CA ARG A 253 -30.42 -42.49 26.78
C ARG A 253 -30.38 -41.70 28.09
N GLY A 254 -29.38 -41.96 28.95
CA GLY A 254 -29.16 -41.19 30.18
C GLY A 254 -28.83 -39.73 29.90
N VAL A 255 -28.05 -39.44 28.86
CA VAL A 255 -27.77 -38.07 28.42
C VAL A 255 -29.05 -37.41 27.87
N GLU A 256 -29.81 -38.10 27.04
CA GLU A 256 -31.09 -37.60 26.49
C GLU A 256 -32.08 -37.24 27.61
N ALA A 257 -32.22 -38.12 28.61
CA ALA A 257 -33.05 -37.85 29.78
C ALA A 257 -32.53 -36.63 30.57
N SER A 258 -31.22 -36.46 30.67
CA SER A 258 -30.61 -35.30 31.34
C SER A 258 -30.85 -34.00 30.55
N ARG A 259 -30.76 -34.03 29.21
CA ARG A 259 -31.12 -32.91 28.33
C ARG A 259 -32.59 -32.54 28.44
N TYR A 260 -33.48 -33.53 28.52
CA TYR A 260 -34.91 -33.29 28.76
C TYR A 260 -35.15 -32.59 30.11
N ARG A 261 -34.51 -33.07 31.19
CA ARG A 261 -34.59 -32.41 32.50
C ARG A 261 -34.04 -30.99 32.48
N LEU A 262 -32.92 -30.75 31.77
CA LEU A 262 -32.36 -29.41 31.61
C LEU A 262 -33.34 -28.45 30.91
N ARG A 263 -34.00 -28.90 29.82
CA ARG A 263 -35.04 -28.09 29.16
C ARG A 263 -36.14 -27.68 30.13
N LYS A 264 -36.62 -28.62 30.96
CA LYS A 264 -37.62 -28.31 32.00
C LYS A 264 -37.10 -27.32 33.05
N LYS A 265 -35.82 -27.42 33.44
CA LYS A 265 -35.21 -26.46 34.39
C LYS A 265 -35.01 -25.06 33.79
N PHE A 266 -34.83 -24.96 32.47
CA PHE A 266 -34.70 -23.71 31.73
C PHE A 266 -36.02 -23.16 31.20
N ASP A 267 -37.13 -23.83 31.47
CA ASP A 267 -38.46 -23.48 30.92
C ASP A 267 -38.47 -23.40 29.38
N LEU A 268 -37.81 -24.36 28.73
CA LEU A 268 -37.73 -24.47 27.27
C LEU A 268 -38.70 -25.53 26.74
N ASP A 269 -39.18 -25.31 25.52
CA ASP A 269 -39.97 -26.31 24.79
C ASP A 269 -39.17 -27.61 24.58
N ALA A 270 -39.87 -28.75 24.47
CA ALA A 270 -39.26 -30.07 24.33
C ALA A 270 -38.35 -30.19 23.10
N GLN A 271 -38.67 -29.46 22.02
CA GLN A 271 -37.89 -29.46 20.77
C GLN A 271 -36.83 -28.37 20.71
N ALA A 272 -36.73 -27.50 21.73
CA ALA A 272 -35.74 -26.43 21.75
C ALA A 272 -34.31 -27.00 21.69
N ASN A 273 -33.46 -26.37 20.88
CA ASN A 273 -32.05 -26.70 20.80
C ASN A 273 -31.33 -26.13 22.02
N LEU A 274 -31.03 -27.02 22.96
CA LEU A 274 -30.36 -26.69 24.21
C LEU A 274 -28.96 -26.11 23.99
N THR A 275 -28.28 -26.52 22.91
CA THR A 275 -26.94 -26.05 22.57
C THR A 275 -26.98 -24.58 22.12
N ASP A 276 -27.90 -24.24 21.21
CA ASP A 276 -28.07 -22.86 20.73
C ASP A 276 -28.50 -21.92 21.85
N PHE A 277 -29.37 -22.40 22.74
CA PHE A 277 -29.76 -21.66 23.94
C PHE A 277 -28.56 -21.34 24.84
N LEU A 278 -27.72 -22.34 25.13
CA LEU A 278 -26.52 -22.16 25.95
C LEU A 278 -25.45 -21.31 25.23
N MET A 279 -25.45 -21.27 23.89
CA MET A 279 -24.57 -20.38 23.14
C MET A 279 -24.83 -18.90 23.43
N GLY A 280 -26.04 -18.53 23.86
CA GLY A 280 -26.42 -17.16 24.21
C GLY A 280 -25.97 -16.65 25.60
N PHE A 281 -25.34 -17.49 26.42
CA PHE A 281 -24.64 -17.10 27.66
C PHE A 281 -23.16 -16.86 27.40
#